data_AF-A0A956CQP9-F1
#
_entry.id   AF-A0A956CQP9-F1
#
_cell.length_a   1.000
_cell.length_b   1.000
_cell.length_c   1.000
_cell.angle_alpha   90.00
_cell.angle_beta   90.00
_cell.angle_gamma   90.00
#
_symmetry.space_group_name_H-M   'P 1'
#
loop_
_entity.id
_entity.type
_entity.pdbx_description
1 polymer ?
#
loop_
_entity_poly.entity_id
_entity_poly.type
_entity_poly.pdbx_seq_one_letter_code
_entity_poly.pdbx_strand_id
1 'polypeptide(L)'
;MGWLRWAFVSSVILAVASCTSDERSRFEVVFRPASLAADVSRVELNLIRACADADPLRAPDVRLDTWTLEKGRPFEAPLAIGAGNYAIHARGIDSNCQVRAASCTPIRVRAGGGDTFTITLTQVTTAPACDGGERCENAACVTPDGGIDTDAGDGSAPSNTCQNERQDEDETDIDCGGECEPCDDNSTCDDDSDCASHWCDDGQCADTTACDDHPEALFCDGFETPAITDVWTQALVGVSPVVQD
;
A
#
# COMPACT_ATOMS: atom_id res chain seq x y z
N MET A 1 -30.59 21.63 -28.88
CA MET A 1 -31.33 20.61 -29.68
C MET A 1 -30.69 19.24 -29.46
N GLY A 2 -31.48 18.24 -29.04
CA GLY A 2 -31.11 16.82 -29.15
C GLY A 2 -30.47 16.17 -27.93
N TRP A 3 -31.28 15.85 -26.91
CA TRP A 3 -30.95 14.76 -25.98
C TRP A 3 -31.69 13.52 -26.49
N LEU A 4 -30.97 12.46 -26.86
CA LEU A 4 -31.57 11.19 -27.27
C LEU A 4 -32.26 10.54 -26.06
N ARG A 5 -33.59 10.54 -26.05
CA ARG A 5 -34.43 9.66 -25.23
C ARG A 5 -34.78 8.44 -26.08
N TRP A 6 -34.51 7.23 -25.57
CA TRP A 6 -35.01 5.99 -26.18
C TRP A 6 -35.97 5.29 -25.23
N ALA A 7 -37.11 4.89 -25.78
CA ALA A 7 -38.31 4.40 -25.11
C ALA A 7 -38.53 2.89 -25.40
N PHE A 8 -39.11 2.21 -24.41
CA PHE A 8 -39.97 1.00 -24.41
C PHE A 8 -39.87 -0.06 -25.52
N VAL A 9 -39.77 -1.32 -25.09
CA VAL A 9 -40.42 -2.47 -25.76
C VAL A 9 -41.25 -3.23 -24.71
N SER A 10 -42.44 -3.68 -25.11
CA SER A 10 -43.53 -4.19 -24.26
C SER A 10 -43.90 -5.64 -24.59
N SER A 11 -44.28 -6.42 -23.55
CA SER A 11 -45.09 -7.68 -23.49
C SER A 11 -44.39 -9.01 -23.86
N VAL A 12 -44.56 -10.19 -23.20
CA VAL A 12 -45.78 -10.97 -22.82
C VAL A 12 -45.50 -12.09 -21.74
N ILE A 13 -46.33 -12.12 -20.67
CA ILE A 13 -46.96 -13.21 -19.83
C ILE A 13 -46.20 -14.47 -19.30
N LEU A 14 -46.14 -14.66 -17.96
CA LEU A 14 -46.87 -15.69 -17.16
C LEU A 14 -46.67 -15.46 -15.64
N ALA A 15 -47.78 -15.36 -14.88
CA ALA A 15 -47.76 -15.15 -13.43
C ALA A 15 -47.67 -16.48 -12.66
N VAL A 16 -46.66 -16.58 -11.78
CA VAL A 16 -46.66 -17.45 -10.60
C VAL A 16 -46.35 -16.53 -9.42
N ALA A 17 -47.04 -16.70 -8.30
CA ALA A 17 -46.84 -15.88 -7.10
C ALA A 17 -45.41 -16.07 -6.55
N SER A 18 -44.52 -15.18 -6.97
CA SER A 18 -43.13 -15.02 -6.54
C SER A 18 -42.85 -13.54 -6.73
N CYS A 19 -42.19 -12.85 -5.80
CA CYS A 19 -41.87 -11.42 -5.92
C CYS A 19 -41.40 -11.05 -7.35
N THR A 20 -42.29 -10.54 -8.19
CA THR A 20 -41.96 -10.18 -9.57
C THR A 20 -41.63 -8.71 -9.64
N SER A 21 -40.43 -8.45 -10.17
CA SER A 21 -39.97 -7.26 -10.90
C SER A 21 -38.96 -6.38 -10.18
N ASP A 22 -37.69 -6.55 -10.57
CA ASP A 22 -36.83 -5.41 -10.94
C ASP A 22 -36.43 -4.43 -9.82
N GLU A 23 -36.26 -4.90 -8.59
CA GLU A 23 -35.73 -4.11 -7.46
C GLU A 23 -34.21 -3.82 -7.57
N ARG A 24 -33.68 -3.66 -8.79
CA ARG A 24 -32.27 -3.35 -9.03
C ARG A 24 -32.08 -1.85 -9.06
N SER A 25 -31.23 -1.33 -8.18
CA SER A 25 -30.83 0.07 -8.30
C SER A 25 -29.89 0.25 -9.50
N ARG A 26 -30.07 1.36 -10.20
CA ARG A 26 -29.30 1.70 -11.40
C ARG A 26 -28.17 2.64 -11.03
N PHE A 27 -26.98 2.39 -11.57
CA PHE A 27 -25.83 3.27 -11.39
C PHE A 27 -25.51 3.97 -12.70
N GLU A 28 -25.39 5.30 -12.64
CA GLU A 28 -24.97 6.14 -13.76
C GLU A 28 -23.62 6.78 -13.42
N VAL A 29 -22.59 6.46 -14.21
CA VAL A 29 -21.24 7.02 -14.03
C VAL A 29 -21.04 8.21 -14.96
N VAL A 30 -20.65 9.33 -14.40
CA VAL A 30 -20.44 10.60 -15.10
C VAL A 30 -19.02 11.09 -14.89
N PHE A 31 -18.31 11.42 -15.96
CA PHE A 31 -16.94 11.96 -15.89
C PHE A 31 -16.93 13.49 -15.97
N ARG A 32 -16.05 14.12 -15.17
CA ARG A 32 -15.80 15.57 -15.14
C ARG A 32 -14.30 15.86 -15.06
N PRO A 33 -13.68 16.50 -16.08
CA PRO A 33 -14.26 16.90 -17.37
C PRO A 33 -14.65 15.68 -18.22
N ALA A 34 -15.52 15.88 -19.22
CA ALA A 34 -15.99 14.79 -20.08
C ALA A 34 -14.85 14.13 -20.89
N SER A 35 -13.76 14.85 -21.16
CA SER A 35 -12.56 14.32 -21.82
C SER A 35 -11.92 13.18 -21.04
N LEU A 36 -12.04 13.19 -19.70
CA LEU A 36 -11.50 12.15 -18.83
C LEU A 36 -12.06 10.75 -19.14
N ALA A 37 -13.29 10.69 -19.66
CA ALA A 37 -13.89 9.42 -20.06
C ALA A 37 -13.08 8.72 -21.17
N ALA A 38 -12.35 9.47 -22.00
CA ALA A 38 -11.51 8.91 -23.07
C ALA A 38 -10.31 8.14 -22.52
N ASP A 39 -9.75 8.59 -21.40
CA ASP A 39 -8.56 8.03 -20.78
C ASP A 39 -8.87 6.79 -19.95
N VAL A 40 -10.11 6.65 -19.46
CA VAL A 40 -10.51 5.52 -18.61
C VAL A 40 -10.94 4.31 -19.46
N SER A 41 -10.33 3.16 -19.19
CA SER A 41 -10.64 1.86 -19.82
C SER A 41 -11.72 1.10 -19.05
N ARG A 42 -11.72 1.23 -17.71
CA ARG A 42 -12.58 0.48 -16.79
C ARG A 42 -12.95 1.33 -15.58
N VAL A 43 -14.15 1.13 -15.04
CA VAL A 43 -14.57 1.75 -13.78
C VAL A 43 -14.81 0.67 -12.74
N GLU A 44 -14.24 0.84 -11.56
CA GLU A 44 -14.54 -0.01 -10.41
C GLU A 44 -15.42 0.76 -9.43
N LEU A 45 -16.45 0.08 -8.93
CA LEU A 45 -17.35 0.57 -7.90
C LEU A 45 -17.27 -0.35 -6.68
N ASN A 46 -16.94 0.23 -5.53
CA ASN A 46 -16.91 -0.45 -4.25
C ASN A 46 -18.00 0.11 -3.35
N LEU A 47 -18.85 -0.78 -2.87
CA LEU A 47 -19.80 -0.46 -1.81
C LEU A 47 -19.10 -0.53 -0.46
N ILE A 48 -19.08 0.58 0.26
CA ILE A 48 -18.46 0.71 1.58
C ILE A 48 -19.44 1.35 2.56
N ARG A 49 -19.07 1.38 3.85
CA ARG A 49 -19.93 1.96 4.89
C ARG A 49 -20.00 3.48 4.83
N ALA A 50 -18.86 4.15 4.62
CA ALA A 50 -18.77 5.59 4.57
C ALA A 50 -17.54 6.05 3.78
N CYS A 51 -17.56 7.29 3.27
CA CYS A 51 -16.43 7.87 2.55
C CYS A 51 -15.27 8.33 3.45
N ALA A 52 -15.46 8.36 4.77
CA ALA A 52 -14.41 8.81 5.69
C ALA A 52 -13.16 7.92 5.64
N ASP A 53 -13.35 6.64 5.29
CA ASP A 53 -12.29 5.63 5.24
C ASP A 53 -11.78 5.39 3.80
N ALA A 54 -12.19 6.23 2.84
CA ALA A 54 -11.93 5.99 1.43
C ALA A 54 -10.76 6.83 0.91
N ASP A 55 -9.66 6.16 0.56
CA ASP A 55 -8.56 6.75 -0.22
C ASP A 55 -9.01 6.92 -1.69
N PRO A 56 -8.86 8.10 -2.33
CA PRO A 56 -9.23 8.28 -3.73
C PRO A 56 -8.43 7.40 -4.72
N LEU A 57 -7.18 7.09 -4.40
CA LEU A 57 -6.23 6.39 -5.27
C LEU A 57 -6.20 4.89 -4.99
N ARG A 58 -6.40 4.48 -3.72
CA ARG A 58 -6.36 3.06 -3.32
C ARG A 58 -7.75 2.43 -3.20
N ALA A 59 -7.82 1.11 -3.44
CA ALA A 59 -9.03 0.35 -3.13
C ALA A 59 -9.28 0.28 -1.62
N PRO A 60 -10.55 0.35 -1.15
CA PRO A 60 -10.85 0.12 0.26
C PRO A 60 -10.54 -1.33 0.63
N ASP A 61 -9.88 -1.55 1.77
CA ASP A 61 -9.58 -2.92 2.23
C ASP A 61 -10.87 -3.68 2.57
N VAL A 62 -11.81 -3.01 3.25
CA VAL A 62 -13.13 -3.56 3.61
C VAL A 62 -14.20 -3.11 2.62
N ARG A 63 -14.73 -4.07 1.86
CA ARG A 63 -15.76 -3.86 0.84
C ARG A 63 -16.98 -4.72 1.15
N LEU A 64 -18.16 -4.13 1.05
CA LEU A 64 -19.44 -4.86 1.19
C LEU A 64 -19.81 -5.55 -0.12
N ASP A 65 -19.46 -4.94 -1.25
CA ASP A 65 -19.61 -5.50 -2.59
C ASP A 65 -18.67 -4.74 -3.56
N THR A 66 -18.33 -5.38 -4.68
CA THR A 66 -17.44 -4.82 -5.70
C THR A 66 -17.97 -5.13 -7.09
N TRP A 67 -18.00 -4.10 -7.94
CA TRP A 67 -18.42 -4.23 -9.32
C TRP A 67 -17.43 -3.58 -10.28
N THR A 68 -17.16 -4.27 -11.37
CA THR A 68 -16.29 -3.81 -12.44
C THR A 68 -17.11 -3.52 -13.69
N LEU A 69 -17.00 -2.29 -14.18
CA LEU A 69 -17.76 -1.77 -15.30
C LEU A 69 -16.84 -1.52 -16.50
N GLU A 70 -17.20 -2.12 -17.63
CA GLU A 70 -16.63 -1.74 -18.92
C GLU A 70 -17.28 -0.45 -19.42
N LYS A 71 -16.45 0.42 -20.00
CA LYS A 71 -16.93 1.68 -20.59
C LYS A 71 -18.02 1.41 -21.63
N GLY A 72 -19.17 2.08 -21.47
CA GLY A 72 -20.27 2.05 -22.43
C GLY A 72 -21.32 0.96 -22.22
N ARG A 73 -21.22 0.14 -21.16
CA ARG A 73 -22.29 -0.80 -20.79
C ARG A 73 -23.12 -0.26 -19.61
N PRO A 74 -24.45 -0.12 -19.76
CA PRO A 74 -25.32 0.11 -18.61
C PRO A 74 -25.15 -1.02 -17.61
N PHE A 75 -25.08 -0.67 -16.33
CA PHE A 75 -24.92 -1.64 -15.27
C PHE A 75 -26.08 -1.58 -14.29
N GLU A 76 -26.60 -2.76 -13.98
CA GLU A 76 -27.62 -2.98 -12.98
C GLU A 76 -27.00 -3.88 -11.91
N ALA A 77 -26.69 -3.29 -10.76
CA ALA A 77 -26.15 -4.06 -9.66
C ALA A 77 -27.30 -4.83 -8.99
N PRO A 78 -27.18 -6.14 -8.77
CA PRO A 78 -28.02 -6.81 -7.79
C PRO A 78 -27.57 -6.38 -6.40
N LEU A 79 -28.06 -5.21 -5.92
CA LEU A 79 -27.82 -4.78 -4.55
C LEU A 79 -28.60 -5.68 -3.60
N ALA A 80 -27.99 -6.78 -3.18
CA ALA A 80 -28.52 -7.67 -2.15
C ALA A 80 -28.21 -7.13 -0.73
N ILE A 81 -28.32 -5.81 -0.53
CA ILE A 81 -28.04 -5.16 0.75
C ILE A 81 -29.31 -4.61 1.38
N GLY A 82 -29.37 -4.66 2.71
CA GLY A 82 -30.47 -4.06 3.45
C GLY A 82 -30.53 -2.54 3.28
N ALA A 83 -31.73 -1.98 3.45
CA ALA A 83 -31.92 -0.53 3.44
C ALA A 83 -30.99 0.16 4.46
N GLY A 84 -30.38 1.27 4.07
CA GLY A 84 -29.37 1.91 4.90
C GLY A 84 -28.66 3.08 4.23
N ASN A 85 -27.72 3.67 4.98
CA ASN A 85 -26.78 4.65 4.45
C ASN A 85 -25.47 3.92 4.15
N TYR A 86 -24.96 4.12 2.95
CA TYR A 86 -23.70 3.54 2.49
C TYR A 86 -22.93 4.61 1.71
N ALA A 87 -21.78 4.24 1.17
CA ALA A 87 -21.08 5.03 0.18
C ALA A 87 -20.63 4.15 -0.98
N ILE A 88 -20.56 4.75 -2.16
CA ILE A 88 -19.90 4.17 -3.32
C ILE A 88 -18.58 4.88 -3.51
N HIS A 89 -17.51 4.12 -3.34
CA HIS A 89 -16.17 4.51 -3.78
C HIS A 89 -15.98 4.07 -5.22
N ALA A 90 -15.63 5.00 -6.10
CA ALA A 90 -15.52 4.76 -7.53
C ALA A 90 -14.14 5.17 -8.02
N ARG A 91 -13.53 4.32 -8.85
CA ARG A 91 -12.23 4.58 -9.50
C ARG A 91 -12.33 4.33 -11.00
N GLY A 92 -11.78 5.25 -11.79
CA GLY A 92 -11.61 5.12 -13.23
C GLY A 92 -10.15 4.81 -13.54
N ILE A 93 -9.91 3.63 -14.11
CA ILE A 93 -8.58 3.10 -14.40
C ILE A 93 -8.36 3.07 -15.91
N ASP A 94 -7.17 3.47 -16.38
CA ASP A 94 -6.81 3.40 -17.80
C ASP A 94 -6.26 2.03 -18.22
N SER A 95 -5.78 1.91 -19.46
CA SER A 95 -5.22 0.64 -19.96
C SER A 95 -3.88 0.27 -19.33
N ASN A 96 -3.21 1.24 -18.69
CA ASN A 96 -1.92 1.09 -18.04
C ASN A 96 -2.08 0.95 -16.52
N CYS A 97 -3.28 0.61 -16.05
CA CYS A 97 -3.64 0.50 -14.64
C CYS A 97 -3.54 1.79 -13.82
N GLN A 98 -3.43 2.98 -14.44
CA GLN A 98 -3.37 4.23 -13.68
C GLN A 98 -4.76 4.69 -13.27
N VAL A 99 -4.92 5.10 -12.02
CA VAL A 99 -6.15 5.77 -11.56
C VAL A 99 -6.16 7.20 -12.12
N ARG A 100 -7.06 7.44 -13.07
CA ARG A 100 -7.23 8.74 -13.75
C ARG A 100 -8.36 9.56 -13.15
N ALA A 101 -9.31 8.87 -12.53
CA ALA A 101 -10.48 9.50 -11.94
C ALA A 101 -10.87 8.78 -10.66
N ALA A 102 -11.34 9.53 -9.67
CA ALA A 102 -11.90 8.94 -8.46
C ALA A 102 -13.03 9.78 -7.90
N SER A 103 -13.89 9.14 -7.11
CA SER A 103 -14.82 9.83 -6.23
C SER A 103 -15.33 8.90 -5.14
N CYS A 104 -15.85 9.49 -4.06
CA CYS A 104 -16.68 8.76 -3.12
C CYS A 104 -18.00 9.50 -2.94
N THR A 105 -19.11 8.78 -3.13
CA THR A 105 -20.46 9.35 -3.09
C THR A 105 -21.28 8.64 -2.02
N PRO A 106 -21.73 9.33 -0.96
CA PRO A 106 -22.69 8.77 -0.02
C PRO A 106 -24.01 8.46 -0.72
N ILE A 107 -24.59 7.30 -0.45
CA ILE A 107 -25.86 6.85 -1.01
C ILE A 107 -26.82 6.40 0.10
N ARG A 108 -28.12 6.49 -0.19
CA ARG A 108 -29.17 5.93 0.64
C ARG A 108 -29.92 4.87 -0.14
N VAL A 109 -29.91 3.64 0.35
CA VAL A 109 -30.63 2.52 -0.26
C VAL A 109 -31.94 2.31 0.47
N ARG A 110 -33.06 2.33 -0.27
CA ARG A 110 -34.40 2.08 0.26
C ARG A 110 -34.71 0.59 0.30
N ALA A 111 -35.64 0.21 1.18
CA ALA A 111 -36.20 -1.13 1.17
C ALA A 111 -36.98 -1.34 -0.14
N GLY A 112 -36.65 -2.40 -0.88
CA GLY A 112 -37.22 -2.69 -2.21
C GLY A 112 -36.44 -2.12 -3.40
N GLY A 113 -35.26 -1.52 -3.19
CA GLY A 113 -34.36 -1.11 -4.28
C GLY A 113 -34.94 -0.10 -5.28
N GLY A 114 -34.45 -0.11 -6.51
CA GLY A 114 -34.98 0.68 -7.64
C GLY A 114 -34.57 2.15 -7.70
N ASP A 115 -33.68 2.60 -6.81
CA ASP A 115 -33.12 3.94 -6.86
C ASP A 115 -32.15 4.09 -8.05
N THR A 116 -31.98 5.32 -8.56
CA THR A 116 -30.92 5.64 -9.52
C THR A 116 -29.88 6.51 -8.83
N PHE A 117 -28.63 6.05 -8.83
CA PHE A 117 -27.51 6.75 -8.22
C PHE A 117 -26.58 7.28 -9.31
N THR A 118 -26.32 8.59 -9.28
CA THR A 118 -25.33 9.21 -10.17
C THR A 118 -24.00 9.35 -9.44
N ILE A 119 -22.96 8.76 -10.00
CA ILE A 119 -21.60 8.79 -9.48
C ILE A 119 -20.79 9.70 -10.40
N THR A 120 -20.29 10.82 -9.86
CA THR A 120 -19.46 11.75 -10.62
C THR A 120 -18.01 11.48 -10.32
N LEU A 121 -17.22 11.08 -11.32
CA LEU A 121 -15.79 10.90 -11.25
C LEU A 121 -15.08 12.18 -11.68
N THR A 122 -14.19 12.67 -10.83
CA THR A 122 -13.31 13.82 -11.14
C THR A 122 -11.89 13.38 -11.38
N GLN A 123 -11.17 14.14 -12.20
CA GLN A 123 -9.76 13.86 -12.45
C GLN A 123 -8.98 13.89 -11.15
N VAL A 124 -8.17 12.84 -10.93
CA VAL A 124 -7.15 12.84 -9.89
C VAL A 124 -5.79 13.04 -10.55
N THR A 125 -4.84 13.60 -9.80
CA THR A 125 -3.42 13.51 -10.18
C THR A 125 -3.08 12.02 -10.24
N THR A 126 -2.33 11.62 -11.27
CA THR A 126 -1.94 10.24 -11.54
C THR A 126 -1.53 9.54 -10.24
N ALA A 127 -2.34 8.57 -9.79
CA ALA A 127 -1.81 7.49 -8.97
C ALA A 127 -0.72 6.81 -9.80
N PRO A 128 0.31 6.26 -9.16
CA PRO A 128 1.35 5.65 -9.95
C PRO A 128 0.83 4.47 -10.76
N ALA A 129 1.52 4.19 -11.87
CA ALA A 129 1.28 2.95 -12.60
C ALA A 129 1.82 1.79 -11.75
N CYS A 130 1.30 0.57 -11.96
CA CYS A 130 1.97 -0.61 -11.43
C CYS A 130 3.40 -0.66 -11.93
N ASP A 131 4.31 -1.12 -11.07
CA ASP A 131 5.72 -1.20 -11.40
C ASP A 131 5.98 -2.33 -12.38
N GLY A 132 7.17 -2.33 -12.97
CA GLY A 132 7.55 -3.26 -14.02
C GLY A 132 7.58 -4.71 -13.51
N GLY A 133 6.59 -5.52 -13.91
CA GLY A 133 6.50 -6.94 -13.53
C GLY A 133 5.13 -7.35 -12.97
N GLU A 134 4.30 -6.37 -12.64
CA GLU A 134 3.02 -6.57 -11.97
C GLU A 134 1.85 -6.67 -12.94
N ARG A 135 0.75 -7.26 -12.47
CA ARG A 135 -0.50 -7.36 -13.23
C ARG A 135 -1.56 -6.44 -12.62
N CYS A 136 -2.39 -5.86 -13.47
CA CYS A 136 -3.54 -5.09 -13.02
C CYS A 136 -4.74 -6.03 -12.80
N GLU A 137 -5.03 -6.41 -11.55
CA GLU A 137 -6.13 -7.32 -11.23
C GLU A 137 -7.06 -6.68 -10.19
N ASN A 138 -8.35 -6.60 -10.50
CA ASN A 138 -9.34 -5.87 -9.68
C ASN A 138 -8.92 -4.42 -9.31
N ALA A 139 -8.09 -3.80 -10.15
CA ALA A 139 -7.56 -2.44 -9.99
C ALA A 139 -6.73 -2.25 -8.71
N ALA A 140 -6.10 -3.34 -8.30
CA ALA A 140 -4.87 -3.34 -7.56
C ALA A 140 -3.74 -3.76 -8.51
N CYS A 141 -2.55 -3.26 -8.22
CA CYS A 141 -1.33 -3.87 -8.72
C CYS A 141 -1.15 -5.17 -7.92
N VAL A 142 -1.09 -6.29 -8.64
CA VAL A 142 -0.83 -7.58 -8.04
C VAL A 142 0.53 -8.06 -8.49
N THR A 143 1.34 -8.46 -7.52
CA THR A 143 2.65 -9.04 -7.76
C THR A 143 2.48 -10.41 -8.46
N PRO A 144 3.52 -10.91 -9.14
CA PRO A 144 3.49 -12.24 -9.77
C PRO A 144 3.06 -13.39 -8.83
N ASP A 145 3.32 -13.25 -7.53
CA ASP A 145 2.97 -14.22 -6.49
C ASP A 145 1.52 -14.09 -5.98
N GLY A 146 0.78 -13.09 -6.49
CA GLY A 146 -0.63 -12.84 -6.15
C GLY A 146 -0.84 -11.94 -4.92
N GLY A 147 0.22 -11.33 -4.40
CA GLY A 147 0.14 -10.29 -3.37
C GLY A 147 -0.45 -9.00 -3.92
N ILE A 148 -1.03 -8.18 -3.06
CA ILE A 148 -1.40 -6.80 -3.40
C ILE A 148 -0.17 -5.95 -3.15
N ASP A 149 0.32 -5.32 -4.22
CA ASP A 149 1.35 -4.31 -4.10
C ASP A 149 0.74 -3.05 -3.44
N THR A 150 1.32 -2.66 -2.31
CA THR A 150 0.91 -1.50 -1.51
C THR A 150 1.73 -0.24 -1.78
N ASP A 151 2.83 -0.35 -2.53
CA ASP A 151 3.73 0.75 -2.90
C ASP A 151 3.54 1.23 -4.35
N ALA A 152 2.76 0.50 -5.18
CA ALA A 152 2.22 0.87 -6.48
C ALA A 152 2.67 2.27 -6.96
N GLY A 153 3.88 2.27 -7.54
CA GLY A 153 4.64 3.30 -8.26
C GLY A 153 5.10 4.55 -7.51
N ASP A 154 5.49 4.40 -6.25
CA ASP A 154 6.58 5.24 -5.76
C ASP A 154 7.95 4.88 -6.39
N GLY A 155 7.99 3.85 -7.26
CA GLY A 155 9.17 3.36 -7.94
C GLY A 155 10.04 2.47 -7.06
N SER A 156 9.52 2.08 -5.92
CA SER A 156 10.10 1.12 -4.99
C SER A 156 9.21 -0.10 -5.02
N ALA A 157 9.34 -0.93 -6.06
CA ALA A 157 9.16 -2.35 -5.81
C ALA A 157 9.96 -2.67 -4.52
N PRO A 158 9.44 -3.45 -3.57
CA PRO A 158 10.33 -4.17 -2.69
C PRO A 158 10.91 -5.30 -3.56
N SER A 159 11.79 -4.91 -4.49
CA SER A 159 13.00 -5.67 -4.77
C SER A 159 14.05 -5.37 -3.68
N ASN A 160 13.59 -4.93 -2.52
CA ASN A 160 14.38 -4.89 -1.31
C ASN A 160 13.82 -6.03 -0.47
N THR A 161 14.55 -7.15 -0.45
CA THR A 161 14.28 -8.26 0.45
C THR A 161 14.04 -7.77 1.87
N CYS A 162 14.78 -6.73 2.25
CA CYS A 162 14.80 -6.02 3.52
C CYS A 162 13.48 -5.48 4.13
N GLN A 163 12.30 -5.66 3.52
CA GLN A 163 11.00 -5.22 4.08
C GLN A 163 9.82 -6.12 3.64
N ASN A 164 10.07 -7.40 3.42
CA ASN A 164 9.10 -8.37 2.91
C ASN A 164 8.53 -9.35 3.96
N GLU A 165 8.83 -9.16 5.25
CA GLU A 165 8.45 -10.00 6.39
C GLU A 165 8.95 -11.45 6.29
N ARG A 166 9.99 -11.68 5.51
CA ARG A 166 10.66 -12.98 5.37
C ARG A 166 12.15 -12.78 5.63
N GLN A 167 12.83 -13.90 5.84
CA GLN A 167 14.28 -13.95 5.82
C GLN A 167 14.70 -14.55 4.48
N ASP A 168 15.15 -13.73 3.54
CA ASP A 168 15.62 -14.16 2.23
C ASP A 168 16.85 -13.40 1.70
N GLU A 169 17.42 -13.95 0.63
CA GLU A 169 18.67 -13.50 -0.01
C GLU A 169 19.83 -13.28 0.98
N ASP A 170 20.25 -12.04 1.18
CA ASP A 170 21.42 -11.66 1.97
C ASP A 170 21.06 -11.15 3.39
N GLU A 171 19.83 -11.36 3.84
CA GLU A 171 19.37 -11.02 5.19
C GLU A 171 19.87 -12.01 6.25
N THR A 172 20.29 -11.46 7.39
CA THR A 172 20.71 -12.29 8.53
C THR A 172 19.62 -12.45 9.58
N ASP A 173 18.60 -11.59 9.58
CA ASP A 173 17.29 -11.82 10.23
C ASP A 173 16.15 -11.20 9.39
N ILE A 174 14.89 -11.45 9.74
CA ILE A 174 13.72 -10.98 8.99
C ILE A 174 13.82 -9.46 8.77
N ASP A 175 13.90 -9.04 7.50
CA ASP A 175 13.94 -7.64 7.07
C ASP A 175 15.18 -6.85 7.55
N CYS A 176 16.30 -7.51 7.90
CA CYS A 176 17.53 -6.81 8.34
C CYS A 176 18.83 -7.63 8.14
N GLY A 177 19.98 -6.92 8.18
CA GLY A 177 21.32 -7.50 8.03
C GLY A 177 21.81 -7.65 6.59
N GLY A 178 23.12 -7.86 6.40
CA GLY A 178 23.77 -7.97 5.10
C GLY A 178 23.71 -6.69 4.26
N GLU A 179 22.97 -6.71 3.13
CA GLU A 179 22.74 -5.52 2.30
C GLU A 179 21.59 -4.62 2.84
N CYS A 180 20.90 -5.06 3.89
CA CYS A 180 19.79 -4.36 4.53
C CYS A 180 20.23 -3.38 5.63
N GLU A 181 19.25 -2.68 6.22
CA GLU A 181 19.49 -1.93 7.47
C GLU A 181 19.99 -2.90 8.56
N PRO A 182 20.88 -2.46 9.47
CA PRO A 182 21.36 -3.30 10.55
C PRO A 182 20.22 -3.74 11.48
N CYS A 183 20.28 -4.99 11.91
CA CYS A 183 19.36 -5.60 12.85
C CYS A 183 19.46 -5.02 14.27
N ASP A 184 18.33 -4.99 14.96
CA ASP A 184 18.23 -4.64 16.37
C ASP A 184 18.80 -5.75 17.28
N ASP A 185 18.94 -5.44 18.58
CA ASP A 185 19.44 -6.39 19.58
C ASP A 185 18.59 -7.69 19.62
N ASN A 186 19.26 -8.81 19.87
CA ASN A 186 18.77 -10.19 19.85
C ASN A 186 18.29 -10.73 18.50
N SER A 187 18.41 -9.96 17.42
CA SER A 187 18.23 -10.48 16.07
C SER A 187 19.39 -11.38 15.65
N THR A 188 19.16 -12.25 14.68
CA THR A 188 20.19 -13.14 14.12
C THR A 188 21.18 -12.34 13.27
N CYS A 189 22.45 -12.70 13.31
CA CYS A 189 23.52 -12.05 12.54
C CYS A 189 24.59 -13.06 12.12
N ASP A 190 25.32 -12.77 11.03
CA ASP A 190 26.48 -13.54 10.60
C ASP A 190 27.79 -12.75 10.79
N ASP A 191 27.75 -11.43 10.62
CA ASP A 191 28.87 -10.50 10.77
C ASP A 191 28.50 -9.29 11.65
N ASP A 192 29.53 -8.66 12.25
CA ASP A 192 29.36 -7.48 13.11
C ASP A 192 28.64 -6.32 12.40
N SER A 193 28.81 -6.17 11.08
CA SER A 193 28.11 -5.13 10.31
C SER A 193 26.60 -5.30 10.25
N ASP A 194 26.10 -6.50 10.51
CA ASP A 194 24.67 -6.79 10.44
C ASP A 194 23.91 -6.23 11.63
N CYS A 195 24.59 -5.84 12.71
CA CYS A 195 23.96 -5.37 13.93
C CYS A 195 24.04 -3.86 14.06
N ALA A 196 22.97 -3.23 14.54
CA ALA A 196 22.97 -1.81 14.88
C ALA A 196 24.00 -1.48 15.98
N SER A 197 24.29 -2.45 16.85
CA SER A 197 25.35 -2.39 17.85
C SER A 197 26.76 -2.58 17.29
N HIS A 198 26.88 -2.98 16.01
CA HIS A 198 28.10 -3.43 15.37
C HIS A 198 28.79 -4.62 16.06
N TRP A 199 28.02 -5.48 16.72
CA TRP A 199 28.54 -6.65 17.43
C TRP A 199 27.61 -7.86 17.31
N CYS A 200 28.08 -8.88 16.61
CA CYS A 200 27.45 -10.17 16.48
C CYS A 200 28.08 -11.17 17.46
N ASP A 201 27.36 -11.57 18.51
CA ASP A 201 27.82 -12.54 19.51
C ASP A 201 27.05 -13.86 19.40
N ASP A 202 27.77 -14.96 19.16
CA ASP A 202 27.19 -16.31 18.99
C ASP A 202 26.01 -16.38 18.00
N GLY A 203 26.06 -15.54 16.95
CA GLY A 203 25.02 -15.44 15.91
C GLY A 203 23.83 -14.58 16.30
N GLN A 204 23.94 -13.74 17.33
CA GLN A 204 22.92 -12.77 17.73
C GLN A 204 23.50 -11.37 17.94
N CYS A 205 22.75 -10.35 17.54
CA CYS A 205 23.11 -8.96 17.79
C CYS A 205 23.08 -8.67 19.28
N ALA A 206 24.24 -8.40 19.84
CA ALA A 206 24.36 -8.15 21.27
C ALA A 206 23.95 -6.71 21.60
N ASP A 207 23.24 -6.55 22.72
CA ASP A 207 22.91 -5.24 23.28
C ASP A 207 24.19 -4.51 23.68
N THR A 208 24.28 -3.23 23.35
CA THR A 208 25.38 -2.33 23.75
C THR A 208 25.66 -2.29 25.26
N THR A 209 24.74 -2.76 26.11
CA THR A 209 24.93 -2.93 27.56
C THR A 209 25.70 -4.19 27.95
N ALA A 210 25.82 -5.18 27.06
CA ALA A 210 26.62 -6.40 27.31
C ALA A 210 28.14 -6.15 27.25
N CYS A 211 28.56 -4.96 26.82
CA CYS A 211 29.95 -4.50 26.86
C CYS A 211 30.56 -4.47 28.28
N ASP A 212 29.75 -4.44 29.35
CA ASP A 212 30.25 -4.49 30.72
C ASP A 212 30.71 -5.90 31.16
N ASP A 213 30.22 -6.96 30.51
CA ASP A 213 30.41 -8.36 30.94
C ASP A 213 31.37 -9.18 30.04
N HIS A 214 31.85 -8.63 28.92
CA HIS A 214 32.72 -9.34 27.96
C HIS A 214 34.00 -8.53 27.56
N PRO A 215 35.18 -8.82 28.16
CA PRO A 215 36.41 -8.04 27.98
C PRO A 215 37.18 -8.28 26.66
N GLU A 216 36.68 -9.14 25.77
CA GLU A 216 37.29 -9.43 24.45
C GLU A 216 36.63 -8.61 23.32
N ALA A 217 35.57 -7.84 23.61
CA ALA A 217 34.86 -7.00 22.64
C ALA A 217 35.70 -5.75 22.30
N LEU A 218 36.53 -5.85 21.25
CA LEU A 218 37.39 -4.77 20.77
C LEU A 218 36.64 -3.61 20.07
N PHE A 219 35.31 -3.62 20.06
CA PHE A 219 34.49 -2.62 19.34
C PHE A 219 33.28 -2.10 20.12
N CYS A 220 33.39 -2.00 21.45
CA CYS A 220 32.40 -1.34 22.31
C CYS A 220 32.64 0.17 22.51
N ASP A 221 33.39 0.84 21.63
CA ASP A 221 33.61 2.28 21.71
C ASP A 221 32.93 2.97 20.54
N GLY A 222 31.72 3.47 20.80
CA GLY A 222 31.09 4.47 19.95
C GLY A 222 32.04 5.65 19.74
N PHE A 223 32.66 5.69 18.58
CA PHE A 223 33.27 6.86 17.95
C PHE A 223 34.02 7.84 18.89
N GLU A 224 35.11 7.42 19.52
CA GLU A 224 36.27 8.29 19.73
C GLU A 224 37.51 7.60 19.17
N THR A 225 37.77 7.77 17.88
CA THR A 225 39.07 7.42 17.29
C THR A 225 40.17 8.06 18.15
N PRO A 226 41.12 7.30 18.74
CA PRO A 226 42.34 7.92 19.22
C PRO A 226 43.04 8.44 17.97
N ALA A 227 43.16 9.76 17.86
CA ALA A 227 43.93 10.39 16.80
C ALA A 227 45.27 9.66 16.66
N ILE A 228 45.59 9.26 15.43
CA ILE A 228 46.87 8.67 15.05
C ILE A 228 47.94 9.77 15.12
N THR A 229 48.23 10.31 16.31
CA THR A 229 49.23 11.36 16.53
C THR A 229 50.01 11.24 17.83
N ASP A 230 50.20 10.04 18.39
CA ASP A 230 51.11 9.89 19.54
C ASP A 230 52.12 8.75 19.40
N VAL A 231 53.01 8.90 18.40
CA VAL A 231 54.27 8.14 18.31
C VAL A 231 55.52 9.05 18.36
N TRP A 232 55.40 10.36 18.61
CA TRP A 232 56.60 11.24 18.66
C TRP A 232 56.68 12.28 19.79
N THR A 233 55.90 12.17 20.87
CA THR A 233 55.99 13.13 22.00
C THR A 233 56.48 12.53 23.31
N GLN A 234 57.48 11.63 23.26
CA GLN A 234 58.32 11.26 24.42
C GLN A 234 59.77 11.74 24.29
N ALA A 235 59.95 13.00 23.91
CA ALA A 235 61.15 13.74 24.24
C ALA A 235 60.71 15.12 24.72
N LEU A 236 61.22 15.57 25.88
CA LEU A 236 61.04 16.90 26.50
C LEU A 236 60.06 17.04 27.67
N VAL A 237 59.98 16.06 28.59
CA VAL A 237 59.70 16.41 29.99
C VAL A 237 60.85 15.92 30.85
N GLY A 238 61.79 16.82 31.08
CA GLY A 238 62.85 16.62 32.06
C GLY A 238 62.26 16.54 33.45
N VAL A 239 62.36 15.36 34.08
CA VAL A 239 62.10 15.19 35.50
C VAL A 239 63.44 14.99 36.19
N SER A 240 63.86 16.03 36.91
CA SER A 240 65.00 15.97 37.85
C SER A 240 64.56 15.20 39.10
N PRO A 241 65.38 14.30 39.67
CA PRO A 241 64.97 13.52 40.83
C PRO A 241 65.03 14.38 42.10
N VAL A 242 63.88 14.60 42.75
CA VAL A 242 63.83 15.04 44.15
C VAL A 242 64.04 13.80 45.03
N VAL A 243 65.18 13.79 45.72
CA VAL A 243 65.47 12.91 46.84
C VAL A 243 64.57 13.32 48.01
N GLN A 244 63.86 12.37 48.61
CA GLN A 244 63.36 12.49 49.99
C GLN A 244 63.75 11.22 50.77
N ASP A 245 64.62 11.48 51.75
CA ASP A 245 65.13 10.71 52.91
C ASP A 245 65.47 9.21 52.77
#